data_AF-A0A9W8RUI9-F1
#
_entry.id   AF-A0A9W8RUI9-F1
#
_cell.length_a   1.000
_cell.length_b   1.000
_cell.length_c   1.000
_cell.angle_alpha   90.00
_cell.angle_beta   90.00
_cell.angle_gamma   90.00
#
_symmetry.space_group_name_H-M   'P 1'
#
loop_
_entity.id
_entity.type
_entity.pdbx_description
1 polymer ?
#
loop_
_entity_poly.entity_id
_entity_poly.type
_entity_poly.pdbx_seq_one_letter_code
_entity_poly.pdbx_strand_id
1 'polypeptide(L)'
;MAPAKLNVLVYTGLGTTVESVRHCIWSLRRLLGPNYAVIPITETIILKEPWQSTCALLVFPGGGDLGYCQALNGEGNRRIGDYVRRGGSYLGFCAGGYYGTSRCEFEVGNKPMEVIGRRELGFFPGTCRGGAFKGFEYRSEKGARVVRLAVAKNAFEQEVASEIISYYNGGGVFVDAASVKDRKVEVLASYVEETDVDGGDGKAAVVLCTVGDGKALLTGPHPEFAAVNLNPQPAVPGYDELVSKLAAADKDRASFLKGCLTRLGLEVSPHDTGIPSLSRLHLSSISDTGVSELLSDWSDIIDKENGEEWIRAETDTFHIQNEDTIWSLEDLQQSLTETTNGSNISENGSIDYSKIIKKIYPHEKGLPHPKLTPHFNHSLFFSSLKRYRQIEPTAREWGNYLMYGEVVTSTNTMLEKYYNPWRPNSTSI
;
A
#
# COMPACT_ATOMS: atom_id res chain seq x y z
N MET A 1 -3.47 27.35 -2.55
CA MET A 1 -2.56 26.20 -2.39
C MET A 1 -3.23 25.01 -3.05
N ALA A 2 -2.50 24.24 -3.87
CA ALA A 2 -3.03 22.96 -4.36
C ALA A 2 -3.22 22.00 -3.16
N PRO A 3 -4.26 21.16 -3.13
CA PRO A 3 -4.46 20.19 -2.05
C PRO A 3 -3.25 19.25 -1.99
N ALA A 4 -2.79 18.94 -0.78
CA ALA A 4 -1.69 18.00 -0.57
C ALA A 4 -2.10 16.60 -1.07
N LYS A 5 -1.25 15.99 -1.91
CA LYS A 5 -1.42 14.60 -2.34
C LYS A 5 -0.88 13.70 -1.24
N LEU A 6 -1.78 13.09 -0.47
CA LEU A 6 -1.42 12.29 0.72
C LEU A 6 -1.61 10.78 0.51
N ASN A 7 -2.24 10.36 -0.60
CA ASN A 7 -2.67 8.98 -0.79
C ASN A 7 -1.76 8.20 -1.73
N VAL A 8 -1.23 7.08 -1.26
CA VAL A 8 -0.58 6.05 -2.08
C VAL A 8 -1.60 4.94 -2.29
N LEU A 9 -2.13 4.83 -3.50
CA LEU A 9 -3.20 3.90 -3.85
C LEU A 9 -2.60 2.63 -4.42
N VAL A 10 -2.86 1.49 -3.78
CA VAL A 10 -2.38 0.17 -4.22
C VAL A 10 -3.54 -0.61 -4.81
N TYR A 11 -3.46 -0.95 -6.09
CA TYR A 11 -4.48 -1.76 -6.75
C TYR A 11 -4.46 -3.19 -6.19
N THR A 12 -5.64 -3.71 -5.81
CA THR A 12 -5.84 -5.06 -5.25
C THR A 12 -6.89 -5.86 -6.01
N GLY A 13 -7.30 -5.36 -7.19
CA GLY A 13 -8.34 -5.97 -8.02
C GLY A 13 -7.84 -7.12 -8.89
N LEU A 14 -8.64 -7.46 -9.89
CA LEU A 14 -8.34 -8.53 -10.84
C LEU A 14 -6.95 -8.36 -11.47
N GLY A 15 -6.17 -9.45 -11.49
CA GLY A 15 -4.81 -9.49 -12.04
C GLY A 15 -3.70 -9.46 -10.98
N THR A 16 -4.00 -9.10 -9.73
CA THR A 16 -3.03 -9.15 -8.64
C THR A 16 -2.92 -10.55 -8.02
N THR A 17 -1.82 -10.80 -7.29
CA THR A 17 -1.76 -11.90 -6.30
C THR A 17 -1.80 -11.35 -4.88
N VAL A 18 -2.36 -12.14 -3.96
CA VAL A 18 -2.43 -11.78 -2.53
C VAL A 18 -1.04 -11.50 -1.96
N GLU A 19 -0.06 -12.31 -2.33
CA GLU A 19 1.33 -12.18 -1.85
C GLU A 19 1.98 -10.89 -2.35
N SER A 20 1.88 -10.58 -3.64
CA SER A 20 2.44 -9.33 -4.18
C SER A 20 1.78 -8.10 -3.55
N VAL A 21 0.46 -8.11 -3.34
CA VAL A 21 -0.25 -7.03 -2.64
C VAL A 21 0.25 -6.87 -1.20
N ARG A 22 0.44 -7.99 -0.47
CA ARG A 22 0.95 -8.00 0.90
C ARG A 22 2.33 -7.34 0.99
N HIS A 23 3.28 -7.78 0.16
CA HIS A 23 4.63 -7.21 0.13
C HIS A 23 4.62 -5.74 -0.23
N CYS A 24 3.84 -5.37 -1.26
CA CYS A 24 3.70 -4.00 -1.71
C CYS A 24 3.19 -3.07 -0.60
N ILE A 25 2.05 -3.40 0.03
CA ILE A 25 1.48 -2.57 1.11
C ILE A 25 2.43 -2.49 2.30
N TRP A 26 3.01 -3.62 2.71
CA TRP A 26 3.93 -3.67 3.85
C TRP A 26 5.15 -2.78 3.62
N SER A 27 5.82 -2.92 2.47
CA SER A 27 6.99 -2.10 2.16
C SER A 27 6.61 -0.64 2.01
N LEU A 28 5.54 -0.30 1.31
CA LEU A 28 5.16 1.11 1.16
C LEU A 28 4.80 1.77 2.49
N ARG A 29 4.08 1.09 3.40
CA ARG A 29 3.76 1.64 4.73
C ARG A 29 5.01 1.93 5.54
N ARG A 30 5.98 1.01 5.51
CA ARG A 30 7.26 1.15 6.21
C ARG A 30 8.13 2.27 5.64
N LEU A 31 8.14 2.44 4.31
CA LEU A 31 9.04 3.36 3.63
C LEU A 31 8.45 4.78 3.41
N LEU A 32 7.13 4.93 3.53
CA LEU A 32 6.41 6.18 3.28
C LEU A 32 5.67 6.73 4.51
N GLY A 33 5.52 5.94 5.58
CA GLY A 33 4.91 6.40 6.83
C GLY A 33 5.85 7.30 7.64
N PRO A 34 5.41 8.45 8.19
CA PRO A 34 4.02 8.89 8.31
C PRO A 34 3.54 9.81 7.18
N ASN A 35 4.36 10.09 6.16
CA ASN A 35 4.10 11.12 5.15
C ASN A 35 2.91 10.82 4.23
N TYR A 36 2.59 9.53 4.03
CA TYR A 36 1.51 9.10 3.13
C TYR A 36 0.64 8.00 3.73
N ALA A 37 -0.65 8.02 3.38
CA ALA A 37 -1.58 6.93 3.65
C ALA A 37 -1.53 5.90 2.51
N VAL A 38 -1.20 4.64 2.83
CA VAL A 38 -1.18 3.52 1.87
C VAL A 38 -2.53 2.81 1.90
N ILE A 39 -3.31 2.97 0.83
CA ILE A 39 -4.72 2.58 0.75
C ILE A 39 -4.91 1.54 -0.36
N PRO A 40 -5.41 0.33 -0.03
CA PRO A 40 -5.80 -0.64 -1.05
C PRO A 40 -7.07 -0.18 -1.79
N ILE A 41 -7.08 -0.30 -3.11
CA ILE A 41 -8.22 0.07 -3.96
C ILE A 41 -8.52 -1.00 -5.02
N THR A 42 -9.77 -1.07 -5.47
CA THR A 42 -10.21 -1.97 -6.54
C THR A 42 -10.43 -1.21 -7.85
N GLU A 43 -10.66 -1.95 -8.93
CA GLU A 43 -11.07 -1.42 -10.23
C GLU A 43 -12.31 -0.53 -10.13
N THR A 44 -13.23 -0.82 -9.20
CA THR A 44 -14.43 0.00 -8.96
C THR A 44 -14.04 1.42 -8.54
N ILE A 45 -13.07 1.57 -7.63
CA ILE A 45 -12.58 2.88 -7.19
C ILE A 45 -11.93 3.62 -8.37
N ILE A 46 -11.10 2.92 -9.16
CA ILE A 46 -10.44 3.52 -10.33
C ILE A 46 -11.48 4.05 -11.34
N LEU A 47 -12.55 3.28 -11.56
CA LEU A 47 -13.56 3.55 -12.58
C LEU A 47 -14.64 4.55 -12.13
N LYS A 48 -15.00 4.58 -10.85
CA LYS A 48 -16.19 5.32 -10.37
C LYS A 48 -15.89 6.48 -9.43
N GLU A 49 -14.80 6.45 -8.69
CA GLU A 49 -14.53 7.44 -7.63
C GLU A 49 -13.54 8.54 -8.06
N PRO A 50 -13.60 9.75 -7.50
CA PRO A 50 -12.69 10.85 -7.82
C PRO A 50 -11.36 10.75 -7.05
N TRP A 51 -10.50 9.78 -7.40
CA TRP A 51 -9.25 9.50 -6.68
C TRP A 51 -8.05 10.34 -7.12
N GLN A 52 -8.02 10.82 -8.38
CA GLN A 52 -6.80 11.40 -8.98
C GLN A 52 -6.25 12.63 -8.24
N SER A 53 -7.12 13.45 -7.63
CA SER A 53 -6.72 14.72 -7.00
C SER A 53 -5.93 14.56 -5.71
N THR A 54 -6.09 13.44 -5.01
CA THR A 54 -5.44 13.17 -3.71
C THR A 54 -4.33 12.13 -3.81
N CYS A 55 -4.21 11.49 -4.98
CA CYS A 55 -3.26 10.42 -5.24
C CYS A 55 -1.86 10.98 -5.49
N ALA A 56 -0.92 10.64 -4.61
CA ALA A 56 0.51 10.89 -4.76
C ALA A 56 1.18 9.83 -5.63
N LEU A 57 0.76 8.57 -5.48
CA LEU A 57 1.31 7.43 -6.19
C LEU A 57 0.22 6.38 -6.42
N LEU A 58 0.09 5.90 -7.65
CA LEU A 58 -0.75 4.76 -8.00
C LEU A 58 0.14 3.55 -8.27
N VAL A 59 -0.11 2.45 -7.56
CA VAL A 59 0.76 1.26 -7.57
C VAL A 59 -0.01 0.04 -8.09
N PHE A 60 0.59 -0.67 -9.04
CA PHE A 60 0.13 -1.96 -9.57
C PHE A 60 1.12 -3.06 -9.17
N PRO A 61 0.76 -3.95 -8.23
CA PRO A 61 1.60 -5.06 -7.80
C PRO A 61 1.82 -6.16 -8.87
N GLY A 62 2.57 -7.19 -8.51
CA GLY A 62 2.74 -8.40 -9.30
C GLY A 62 1.48 -9.27 -9.43
N GLY A 63 1.49 -10.16 -10.42
CA GLY A 63 0.41 -11.09 -10.73
C GLY A 63 0.32 -11.45 -12.22
N GLY A 64 -0.89 -11.43 -12.79
CA GLY A 64 -1.16 -11.68 -14.21
C GLY A 64 -1.75 -10.45 -14.89
N ASP A 65 -0.98 -9.80 -15.76
CA ASP A 65 -1.31 -8.48 -16.32
C ASP A 65 -2.57 -8.46 -17.22
N LEU A 66 -2.96 -9.60 -17.79
CA LEU A 66 -4.22 -9.75 -18.52
C LEU A 66 -5.44 -9.48 -17.63
N GLY A 67 -5.35 -9.75 -16.32
CA GLY A 67 -6.40 -9.40 -15.37
C GLY A 67 -6.58 -7.87 -15.24
N TYR A 68 -5.48 -7.11 -15.24
CA TYR A 68 -5.53 -5.65 -15.28
C TYR A 68 -6.17 -5.17 -16.57
N CYS A 69 -5.76 -5.74 -17.71
CA CYS A 69 -6.33 -5.42 -19.01
C CYS A 69 -7.84 -5.69 -19.04
N GLN A 70 -8.29 -6.84 -18.54
CA GLN A 70 -9.69 -7.22 -18.50
C GLN A 70 -10.53 -6.24 -17.66
N ALA A 71 -9.99 -5.77 -16.53
CA ALA A 71 -10.72 -4.89 -15.63
C ALA A 71 -10.70 -3.41 -16.06
N LEU A 72 -9.62 -2.94 -16.70
CA LEU A 72 -9.33 -1.50 -16.81
C LEU A 72 -9.13 -0.98 -18.24
N ASN A 73 -9.07 -1.85 -19.27
CA ASN A 73 -8.98 -1.39 -20.66
C ASN A 73 -10.15 -0.45 -21.03
N GLY A 74 -9.85 0.55 -21.87
CA GLY A 74 -10.76 1.63 -22.18
C GLY A 74 -10.75 2.71 -21.10
N GLU A 75 -11.82 2.80 -20.30
CA GLU A 75 -12.01 3.92 -19.39
C GLU A 75 -11.01 3.96 -18.24
N GLY A 76 -10.72 2.82 -17.60
CA GLY A 76 -9.74 2.76 -16.51
C GLY A 76 -8.37 3.29 -16.95
N ASN A 77 -7.88 2.81 -18.09
CA ASN A 77 -6.60 3.25 -18.65
C ASN A 77 -6.58 4.69 -19.12
N ARG A 78 -7.70 5.23 -19.62
CA ARG A 78 -7.81 6.68 -19.89
C ARG A 78 -7.62 7.48 -18.60
N ARG A 79 -8.31 7.11 -17.52
CA ARG A 79 -8.21 7.80 -16.23
C ARG A 79 -6.81 7.71 -15.62
N ILE A 80 -6.19 6.53 -15.66
CA ILE A 80 -4.82 6.30 -15.19
C ILE A 80 -3.83 7.09 -16.04
N GLY A 81 -3.96 7.03 -17.37
CA GLY A 81 -3.11 7.77 -18.29
C GLY A 81 -3.19 9.28 -18.10
N ASP A 82 -4.40 9.82 -17.91
CA ASP A 82 -4.61 11.25 -17.67
C ASP A 82 -4.06 11.69 -16.31
N TYR A 83 -4.20 10.86 -15.27
CA TYR A 83 -3.57 11.09 -13.97
C TYR A 83 -2.06 11.25 -14.12
N VAL A 84 -1.38 10.29 -14.77
CA VAL A 84 0.08 10.35 -14.93
C VAL A 84 0.47 11.54 -15.80
N ARG A 85 -0.17 11.74 -16.96
CA ARG A 85 0.15 12.87 -17.86
C ARG A 85 0.03 14.25 -17.20
N ARG A 86 -0.82 14.40 -16.18
CA ARG A 86 -1.04 15.64 -15.43
C ARG A 86 -0.18 15.74 -14.15
N GLY A 87 0.95 15.04 -14.09
CA GLY A 87 1.87 15.12 -12.95
C GLY A 87 1.60 14.08 -11.85
N GLY A 88 0.92 12.99 -12.19
CA GLY A 88 0.78 11.82 -11.33
C GLY A 88 1.98 10.88 -11.45
N SER A 89 2.18 10.05 -10.42
CA SER A 89 3.22 9.02 -10.39
C SER A 89 2.60 7.62 -10.42
N TYR A 90 3.13 6.76 -11.28
CA TYR A 90 2.78 5.34 -11.43
C TYR A 90 3.95 4.44 -11.03
N LEU A 91 3.68 3.36 -10.32
CA LEU A 91 4.64 2.31 -9.99
C LEU A 91 4.08 0.94 -10.34
N GLY A 92 4.77 0.19 -11.19
CA GLY A 92 4.37 -1.14 -11.61
C GLY A 92 5.42 -2.18 -11.26
N PHE A 93 5.07 -3.18 -10.45
CA PHE A 93 5.93 -4.30 -10.09
C PHE A 93 5.61 -5.54 -10.93
N CYS A 94 6.61 -6.14 -11.57
CA CYS A 94 6.48 -7.35 -12.39
C CYS A 94 5.31 -7.24 -13.39
N ALA A 95 4.17 -7.91 -13.16
CA ALA A 95 2.95 -7.77 -13.94
C ALA A 95 2.48 -6.32 -14.10
N GLY A 96 2.55 -5.51 -13.05
CA GLY A 96 2.27 -4.06 -13.13
C GLY A 96 3.31 -3.32 -13.98
N GLY A 97 4.54 -3.82 -14.05
CA GLY A 97 5.59 -3.35 -14.95
C GLY A 97 5.29 -3.67 -16.41
N TYR A 98 4.92 -4.93 -16.71
CA TYR A 98 4.44 -5.33 -18.05
C TYR A 98 3.23 -4.49 -18.48
N TYR A 99 2.27 -4.29 -17.58
CA TYR A 99 1.05 -3.52 -17.81
C TYR A 99 1.32 -2.05 -18.22
N GLY A 100 2.36 -1.45 -17.64
CA GLY A 100 2.79 -0.08 -17.95
C GLY A 100 3.55 0.07 -19.27
N THR A 101 3.83 -1.02 -20.01
CA THR A 101 4.53 -0.95 -21.30
C THR A 101 3.56 -0.81 -22.47
N SER A 102 4.07 -0.68 -23.70
CA SER A 102 3.23 -0.68 -24.91
C SER A 102 2.90 -2.10 -25.38
N ARG A 103 3.78 -3.05 -25.04
CA ARG A 103 3.70 -4.45 -25.46
C ARG A 103 4.31 -5.37 -24.41
N CYS A 104 3.57 -6.41 -24.06
CA CYS A 104 4.04 -7.53 -23.26
C CYS A 104 4.39 -8.70 -24.18
N GLU A 105 5.55 -9.32 -23.92
CA GLU A 105 5.99 -10.60 -24.49
C GLU A 105 6.45 -11.50 -23.35
N PHE A 106 5.57 -12.35 -22.83
CA PHE A 106 5.86 -13.24 -21.72
C PHE A 106 5.77 -14.70 -22.15
N GLU A 107 6.80 -15.49 -21.84
CA GLU A 107 6.87 -16.93 -22.10
C GLU A 107 6.57 -17.28 -23.58
N VAL A 108 7.14 -16.50 -24.51
CA VAL A 108 6.93 -16.65 -25.97
C VAL A 108 7.35 -18.06 -26.42
N GLY A 109 6.45 -18.74 -27.13
CA GLY A 109 6.63 -20.12 -27.57
C GLY A 109 6.17 -21.17 -26.55
N ASN A 110 5.85 -20.78 -25.33
CA ASN A 110 5.34 -21.66 -24.29
C ASN A 110 3.81 -21.53 -24.18
N LYS A 111 3.09 -22.21 -25.08
CA LYS A 111 1.62 -22.10 -25.24
C LYS A 111 0.77 -22.03 -23.96
N PRO A 112 1.00 -22.83 -22.89
CA PRO A 112 0.20 -22.73 -21.67
C PRO A 112 0.44 -21.44 -20.85
N MET A 113 1.55 -20.74 -21.07
CA MET A 113 1.93 -19.55 -20.30
C MET A 113 2.11 -18.29 -21.15
N GLU A 114 2.09 -18.43 -22.47
CA GLU A 114 2.35 -17.36 -23.42
C GLU A 114 1.35 -16.21 -23.28
N VAL A 115 1.88 -15.00 -23.05
CA VAL A 115 1.13 -13.76 -23.08
C VAL A 115 1.83 -12.79 -24.02
N ILE A 116 1.21 -12.53 -25.16
CA ILE A 116 1.72 -11.60 -26.17
C ILE A 116 0.63 -10.62 -26.52
N GLY A 117 0.89 -9.33 -26.39
CA GLY A 117 -0.11 -8.34 -26.79
C GLY A 117 0.25 -6.91 -26.47
N ARG A 118 -0.55 -6.00 -27.02
CA ARG A 118 -0.48 -4.58 -26.69
C ARG A 118 -1.05 -4.31 -25.30
N ARG A 119 -0.59 -3.23 -24.69
CA ARG A 119 -1.11 -2.67 -23.43
C ARG A 119 -1.40 -1.19 -23.67
N GLU A 120 -2.57 -0.73 -23.22
CA GLU A 120 -3.07 0.61 -23.59
C GLU A 120 -2.35 1.76 -22.88
N LEU A 121 -1.82 1.51 -21.67
CA LEU A 121 -1.11 2.54 -20.90
C LEU A 121 0.13 3.02 -21.66
N GLY A 122 0.96 2.08 -22.12
CA GLY A 122 2.08 2.39 -22.99
C GLY A 122 3.08 3.37 -22.40
N PHE A 123 3.19 3.51 -21.06
CA PHE A 123 4.06 4.48 -20.40
C PHE A 123 5.51 4.33 -20.84
N PHE A 124 6.01 3.09 -20.80
CA PHE A 124 7.18 2.69 -21.56
C PHE A 124 6.75 2.35 -23.01
N PRO A 125 7.29 3.03 -24.04
CA PRO A 125 6.82 2.88 -25.40
C PRO A 125 7.33 1.62 -26.10
N GLY A 126 8.23 0.85 -25.47
CA GLY A 126 8.77 -0.39 -26.00
C GLY A 126 8.07 -1.64 -25.46
N THR A 127 8.74 -2.77 -25.64
CA THR A 127 8.31 -4.10 -25.17
C THR A 127 8.94 -4.41 -23.81
N CYS A 128 8.16 -4.95 -22.88
CA CYS A 128 8.73 -5.72 -21.77
C CYS A 128 8.66 -7.20 -22.11
N ARG A 129 9.82 -7.86 -22.10
CA ARG A 129 9.98 -9.26 -22.53
C ARG A 129 10.42 -10.13 -21.36
N GLY A 130 9.73 -11.22 -21.08
CA GLY A 130 10.13 -12.17 -20.06
C GLY A 130 9.52 -13.57 -20.22
N GLY A 131 9.59 -14.45 -19.22
CA GLY A 131 10.39 -14.29 -18.01
C GLY A 131 11.87 -14.09 -18.33
N ALA A 132 12.49 -13.07 -17.74
CA ALA A 132 13.92 -12.76 -17.95
C ALA A 132 14.83 -13.95 -17.64
N PHE A 133 14.38 -14.83 -16.75
CA PHE A 133 14.96 -16.13 -16.47
C PHE A 133 13.87 -17.21 -16.49
N LYS A 134 14.16 -18.34 -17.14
CA LYS A 134 13.27 -19.49 -17.28
C LYS A 134 12.97 -20.18 -15.96
N GLY A 135 11.87 -20.92 -15.95
CA GLY A 135 11.46 -21.80 -14.85
C GLY A 135 10.26 -21.30 -14.04
N PHE A 136 9.67 -20.17 -14.44
CA PHE A 136 8.42 -19.68 -13.88
C PHE A 136 7.29 -20.70 -14.08
N GLU A 137 6.43 -20.85 -13.07
CA GLU A 137 5.21 -21.66 -13.17
C GLU A 137 4.08 -20.99 -12.37
N TYR A 138 2.95 -20.74 -13.02
CA TYR A 138 1.80 -20.09 -12.39
C TYR A 138 1.35 -20.81 -11.11
N ARG A 139 0.93 -20.02 -10.11
CA ARG A 139 0.41 -20.50 -8.82
C ARG A 139 1.42 -21.36 -8.05
N SER A 140 2.71 -21.11 -8.26
CA SER A 140 3.80 -21.75 -7.53
C SER A 140 4.97 -20.79 -7.37
N GLU A 141 5.90 -21.16 -6.49
CA GLU A 141 7.16 -20.45 -6.29
C GLU A 141 8.31 -21.03 -7.14
N LYS A 142 8.00 -21.89 -8.12
CA LYS A 142 9.03 -22.39 -9.04
C LYS A 142 9.53 -21.28 -9.94
N GLY A 143 10.86 -21.25 -10.12
CA GLY A 143 11.54 -20.20 -10.86
C GLY A 143 11.90 -18.99 -10.00
N ALA A 144 11.35 -18.89 -8.78
CA ALA A 144 11.71 -17.85 -7.82
C ALA A 144 13.21 -17.93 -7.52
N ARG A 145 13.88 -16.77 -7.57
CA ARG A 145 15.32 -16.66 -7.28
C ARG A 145 15.66 -15.27 -6.77
N VAL A 146 16.86 -15.15 -6.22
CA VAL A 146 17.52 -13.86 -6.07
C VAL A 146 18.21 -13.49 -7.39
N VAL A 147 18.04 -12.25 -7.82
CA VAL A 147 18.75 -11.66 -8.97
C VAL A 147 19.62 -10.52 -8.50
N ARG A 148 20.79 -10.35 -9.13
CA ARG A 148 21.67 -9.20 -8.91
C ARG A 148 21.34 -8.10 -9.90
N LEU A 149 21.26 -6.88 -9.39
CA LEU A 149 20.93 -5.70 -10.17
C LEU A 149 22.06 -4.69 -10.06
N ALA A 150 22.68 -4.37 -11.20
CA ALA A 150 23.62 -3.26 -11.31
C ALA A 150 22.83 -1.96 -11.35
N VAL A 151 23.04 -1.11 -10.35
CA VAL A 151 22.40 0.20 -10.23
C VAL A 151 23.13 1.20 -11.12
N ALA A 152 22.36 1.94 -11.92
CA ALA A 152 22.92 2.93 -12.83
C ALA A 152 23.63 4.06 -12.06
N LYS A 153 24.82 4.44 -12.54
CA LYS A 153 25.62 5.51 -11.92
C LYS A 153 24.84 6.82 -11.93
N ASN A 154 24.85 7.54 -10.81
CA ASN A 154 24.16 8.83 -10.63
C ASN A 154 22.63 8.75 -10.86
N ALA A 155 22.03 7.56 -10.84
CA ALA A 155 20.58 7.41 -10.95
C ALA A 155 19.84 7.86 -9.68
N PHE A 156 20.54 8.01 -8.55
CA PHE A 156 19.97 8.44 -7.29
C PHE A 156 20.83 9.55 -6.68
N GLU A 157 20.19 10.56 -6.10
CA GLU A 157 20.88 11.64 -5.36
C GLU A 157 21.39 11.14 -4.00
N GLN A 158 20.65 10.23 -3.40
CA GLN A 158 21.01 9.53 -2.17
C GLN A 158 21.95 8.35 -2.45
N GLU A 159 22.75 7.99 -1.45
CA GLU A 159 23.63 6.84 -1.54
C GLU A 159 22.82 5.53 -1.64
N VAL A 160 22.96 4.86 -2.78
CA VAL A 160 22.39 3.53 -3.06
C VAL A 160 23.56 2.66 -3.50
N ALA A 161 23.63 1.43 -2.99
CA ALA A 161 24.68 0.49 -3.37
C ALA A 161 24.72 0.32 -4.90
N SER A 162 25.93 0.28 -5.48
CA SER A 162 26.13 0.12 -6.93
C SER A 162 25.59 -1.19 -7.47
N GLU A 163 25.41 -2.17 -6.59
CA GLU A 163 24.78 -3.44 -6.89
C GLU A 163 23.90 -3.82 -5.71
N ILE A 164 22.68 -4.27 -6.01
CA ILE A 164 21.71 -4.75 -5.02
C ILE A 164 21.13 -6.08 -5.47
N ILE A 165 20.50 -6.79 -4.54
CA ILE A 165 19.76 -8.00 -4.88
C ILE A 165 18.25 -7.78 -4.71
N SER A 166 17.48 -8.50 -5.50
CA SER A 166 16.02 -8.44 -5.47
C SER A 166 15.43 -9.83 -5.66
N TYR A 167 14.25 -10.07 -5.09
CA TYR A 167 13.46 -11.24 -5.40
C TYR A 167 12.98 -11.16 -6.85
N TYR A 168 13.00 -12.28 -7.55
CA TYR A 168 12.51 -12.40 -8.92
C TYR A 168 11.57 -13.60 -9.02
N ASN A 169 10.43 -13.41 -9.67
CA ASN A 169 9.56 -14.48 -10.12
C ASN A 169 8.75 -14.02 -11.34
N GLY A 170 9.16 -14.42 -12.55
CA GLY A 170 8.46 -14.10 -13.81
C GLY A 170 8.62 -12.67 -14.35
N GLY A 171 9.51 -11.86 -13.75
CA GLY A 171 9.81 -10.51 -14.20
C GLY A 171 10.42 -10.44 -15.60
N GLY A 172 10.36 -9.27 -16.25
CA GLY A 172 10.86 -9.08 -17.62
C GLY A 172 12.00 -8.08 -17.74
N VAL A 173 12.52 -7.96 -18.96
CA VAL A 173 13.51 -6.98 -19.39
C VAL A 173 12.82 -5.92 -20.24
N PHE A 174 13.11 -4.64 -20.02
CA PHE A 174 12.60 -3.54 -20.84
C PHE A 174 13.48 -3.37 -22.09
N VAL A 175 12.98 -3.86 -23.23
CA VAL A 175 13.74 -4.01 -24.46
C VAL A 175 14.15 -2.66 -25.03
N ASP A 176 15.42 -2.51 -25.40
CA ASP A 176 16.02 -1.31 -25.99
C ASP A 176 15.84 -0.03 -25.14
N ALA A 177 15.67 -0.17 -23.82
CA ALA A 177 15.33 0.95 -22.95
C ALA A 177 16.32 2.13 -23.04
N ALA A 178 17.63 1.84 -23.20
CA ALA A 178 18.67 2.87 -23.35
C ALA A 178 18.58 3.63 -24.69
N SER A 179 17.95 3.03 -25.69
CA SER A 179 17.79 3.58 -27.04
C SER A 179 16.48 4.36 -27.25
N VAL A 180 15.55 4.35 -26.27
CA VAL A 180 14.25 5.06 -26.36
C VAL A 180 14.40 6.57 -26.11
N LYS A 181 14.18 7.39 -27.14
CA LYS A 181 14.34 8.85 -27.06
C LYS A 181 13.07 9.64 -26.73
N ASP A 182 11.89 9.16 -27.14
CA ASP A 182 10.66 9.98 -27.17
C ASP A 182 10.07 10.34 -25.80
N ARG A 183 10.21 9.45 -24.81
CA ARG A 183 9.59 9.60 -23.47
C ARG A 183 10.58 9.77 -22.33
N LYS A 184 11.83 10.16 -22.66
CA LYS A 184 12.96 10.23 -21.70
C LYS A 184 12.95 9.03 -20.77
N VAL A 185 13.32 7.87 -21.31
CA VAL A 185 13.43 6.65 -20.51
C VAL A 185 14.81 6.63 -19.85
N GLU A 186 14.82 6.43 -18.55
CA GLU A 186 16.03 6.25 -17.75
C GLU A 186 16.08 4.82 -17.22
N VAL A 187 17.19 4.13 -17.45
CA VAL A 187 17.45 2.82 -16.83
C VAL A 187 18.01 3.06 -15.43
N LEU A 188 17.28 2.62 -14.40
CA LEU A 188 17.72 2.76 -13.00
C LEU A 188 18.55 1.56 -12.54
N ALA A 189 18.23 0.37 -13.05
CA ALA A 189 18.98 -0.84 -12.76
C ALA A 189 18.86 -1.85 -13.91
N SER A 190 19.90 -2.67 -14.07
CA SER A 190 19.95 -3.76 -15.07
C SER A 190 20.33 -5.08 -14.42
N TYR A 191 19.83 -6.20 -14.96
CA TYR A 191 20.26 -7.53 -14.53
C TYR A 191 21.76 -7.70 -14.76
N VAL A 192 22.47 -8.21 -13.74
CA VAL A 192 23.90 -8.53 -13.87
C VAL A 192 24.05 -9.83 -14.67
N GLU A 193 23.26 -10.83 -14.34
CA GLU A 193 23.23 -12.13 -14.98
C GLU A 193 22.74 -12.05 -16.44
N GLU A 194 23.14 -13.00 -17.27
CA GLU A 194 22.60 -13.13 -18.63
C GLU A 194 21.15 -13.60 -18.58
N THR A 195 20.29 -12.90 -19.32
CA THR A 195 18.86 -13.19 -19.38
C THR A 195 18.57 -14.26 -20.44
N ASP A 196 17.55 -15.08 -20.21
CA ASP A 196 17.07 -16.10 -21.14
C ASP A 196 16.26 -15.52 -22.32
N VAL A 197 16.05 -14.21 -22.32
CA VAL A 197 15.38 -13.44 -23.36
C VAL A 197 16.27 -12.31 -23.86
N ASP A 198 16.11 -11.94 -25.11
CA ASP A 198 16.81 -10.82 -25.72
C ASP A 198 16.30 -9.48 -25.16
N GLY A 199 17.19 -8.70 -24.54
CA GLY A 199 16.90 -7.35 -24.04
C GLY A 199 17.17 -6.23 -25.04
N GLY A 200 17.71 -6.55 -26.23
CA GLY A 200 18.19 -5.57 -27.18
C GLY A 200 19.41 -4.82 -26.63
N ASP A 201 19.35 -3.50 -26.60
CA ASP A 201 20.39 -2.63 -26.01
C ASP A 201 20.40 -2.70 -24.47
N GLY A 202 20.95 -3.79 -23.94
CA GLY A 202 21.18 -4.02 -22.52
C GLY A 202 20.13 -4.92 -21.85
N LYS A 203 20.18 -4.98 -20.52
CA LYS A 203 19.36 -5.87 -19.68
C LYS A 203 18.56 -5.07 -18.64
N ALA A 204 17.88 -4.02 -19.09
CA ALA A 204 17.17 -3.08 -18.22
C ALA A 204 16.09 -3.79 -17.40
N ALA A 205 16.26 -3.80 -16.08
CA ALA A 205 15.37 -4.45 -15.13
C ALA A 205 14.42 -3.46 -14.44
N VAL A 206 14.82 -2.19 -14.34
CA VAL A 206 14.02 -1.11 -13.77
C VAL A 206 14.18 0.13 -14.63
N VAL A 207 13.06 0.69 -15.08
CA VAL A 207 13.02 1.91 -15.91
C VAL A 207 12.12 2.97 -15.29
N LEU A 208 12.52 4.23 -15.46
CA LEU A 208 11.70 5.40 -15.17
C LEU A 208 11.37 6.11 -16.48
N CYS A 209 10.09 6.29 -16.75
CA CYS A 209 9.58 6.97 -17.93
C CYS A 209 9.00 8.33 -17.54
N THR A 210 9.32 9.37 -18.29
CA THR A 210 8.61 10.66 -18.19
C THR A 210 7.38 10.64 -19.10
N VAL A 211 6.19 10.90 -18.55
CA VAL A 211 4.93 10.81 -19.29
C VAL A 211 4.12 12.08 -19.03
N GLY A 212 4.09 12.98 -20.01
CA GLY A 212 3.56 14.33 -19.81
C GLY A 212 4.33 15.03 -18.68
N ASP A 213 3.61 15.53 -17.68
CA ASP A 213 4.19 16.17 -16.50
C ASP A 213 4.49 15.17 -15.37
N GLY A 214 4.13 13.90 -15.52
CA GLY A 214 4.30 12.86 -14.51
C GLY A 214 5.32 11.80 -14.86
N LYS A 215 5.34 10.74 -14.04
CA LYS A 215 6.37 9.70 -14.10
C LYS A 215 5.76 8.30 -13.95
N ALA A 216 6.37 7.33 -14.62
CA ALA A 216 6.04 5.92 -14.45
C ALA A 216 7.33 5.11 -14.21
N LEU A 217 7.43 4.46 -13.05
CA LEU A 217 8.52 3.54 -12.74
C LEU A 217 8.02 2.11 -12.88
N LEU A 218 8.73 1.31 -13.67
CA LEU A 218 8.36 -0.06 -13.98
C LEU A 218 9.51 -0.98 -13.60
N THR A 219 9.21 -2.09 -12.92
CA THR A 219 10.19 -3.10 -12.53
C THR A 219 9.84 -4.46 -13.12
N GLY A 220 10.85 -5.18 -13.59
CA GLY A 220 10.80 -6.61 -13.80
C GLY A 220 10.85 -7.39 -12.48
N PRO A 221 11.90 -7.22 -11.64
CA PRO A 221 12.02 -7.90 -10.36
C PRO A 221 11.14 -7.24 -9.29
N HIS A 222 11.12 -7.81 -8.08
CA HIS A 222 10.30 -7.38 -6.96
C HIS A 222 11.13 -6.76 -5.84
N PRO A 223 11.55 -5.48 -5.96
CA PRO A 223 12.25 -4.80 -4.87
C PRO A 223 11.37 -4.60 -3.63
N GLU A 224 10.05 -4.74 -3.73
CA GLU A 224 9.08 -4.70 -2.63
C GLU A 224 9.04 -6.00 -1.80
N PHE A 225 9.57 -7.11 -2.31
CA PHE A 225 9.56 -8.38 -1.58
C PHE A 225 10.63 -8.38 -0.48
N ALA A 226 10.18 -8.54 0.76
CA ALA A 226 11.00 -8.51 1.97
C ALA A 226 11.06 -9.93 2.56
N ALA A 227 12.25 -10.40 2.93
CA ALA A 227 12.43 -11.77 3.41
C ALA A 227 11.57 -12.12 4.62
N VAL A 228 11.33 -11.16 5.52
CA VAL A 228 10.48 -11.32 6.72
C VAL A 228 9.03 -11.72 6.39
N ASN A 229 8.57 -11.44 5.19
CA ASN A 229 7.22 -11.73 4.75
C ASN A 229 7.16 -12.96 3.82
N LEU A 230 8.28 -13.62 3.49
CA LEU A 230 8.27 -14.80 2.63
C LEU A 230 7.93 -16.05 3.46
N ASN A 231 7.01 -16.87 2.93
CA ASN A 231 6.69 -18.15 3.53
C ASN A 231 7.67 -19.22 3.05
N PRO A 232 8.10 -20.17 3.90
CA PRO A 232 8.93 -21.30 3.48
C PRO A 232 8.26 -22.11 2.36
N GLN A 233 9.05 -22.58 1.40
CA GLN A 233 8.59 -23.39 0.27
C GLN A 233 9.40 -24.68 0.16
N PRO A 234 9.15 -25.70 0.99
CA PRO A 234 9.95 -26.94 1.02
C PRO A 234 9.98 -27.68 -0.33
N ALA A 235 8.99 -27.47 -1.18
CA ALA A 235 8.88 -28.07 -2.51
C ALA A 235 9.73 -27.37 -3.58
N VAL A 236 10.34 -26.22 -3.28
CA VAL A 236 11.15 -25.42 -4.21
C VAL A 236 12.63 -25.50 -3.80
N PRO A 237 13.47 -26.22 -4.57
CA PRO A 237 14.89 -26.35 -4.23
C PRO A 237 15.60 -24.99 -4.13
N GLY A 238 16.34 -24.78 -3.05
CA GLY A 238 17.13 -23.56 -2.83
C GLY A 238 16.33 -22.35 -2.34
N TYR A 239 15.03 -22.50 -2.06
CA TYR A 239 14.19 -21.38 -1.61
C TYR A 239 14.63 -20.83 -0.24
N ASP A 240 15.06 -21.66 0.70
CA ASP A 240 15.56 -21.20 2.01
C ASP A 240 16.86 -20.37 1.88
N GLU A 241 17.72 -20.73 0.92
CA GLU A 241 18.92 -19.96 0.60
C GLU A 241 18.56 -18.61 -0.03
N LEU A 242 17.56 -18.58 -0.92
CA LEU A 242 16.98 -17.36 -1.49
C LEU A 242 16.50 -16.42 -0.38
N VAL A 243 15.69 -16.92 0.57
CA VAL A 243 15.15 -16.12 1.69
C VAL A 243 16.30 -15.58 2.55
N SER A 244 17.29 -16.42 2.84
CA SER A 244 18.47 -16.04 3.64
C SER A 244 19.30 -14.96 2.97
N LYS A 245 19.54 -15.07 1.66
CA LYS A 245 20.24 -14.04 0.87
C LYS A 245 19.47 -12.73 0.88
N LEU A 246 18.16 -12.78 0.63
CA LEU A 246 17.31 -11.60 0.62
C LEU A 246 17.27 -10.90 1.99
N ALA A 247 17.25 -11.67 3.09
CA ALA A 247 17.32 -11.12 4.45
C ALA A 247 18.65 -10.42 4.72
N ALA A 248 19.77 -11.00 4.28
CA ALA A 248 21.10 -10.42 4.47
C ALA A 248 21.28 -9.07 3.74
N ALA A 249 20.55 -8.85 2.64
CA ALA A 249 20.64 -7.62 1.84
C ALA A 249 19.41 -6.70 2.00
N ASP A 250 18.59 -6.89 3.04
CA ASP A 250 17.32 -6.17 3.17
C ASP A 250 17.52 -4.64 3.21
N LYS A 251 18.59 -4.18 3.87
CA LYS A 251 18.94 -2.76 3.96
C LYS A 251 19.19 -2.14 2.58
N ASP A 252 19.97 -2.81 1.73
CA ASP A 252 20.35 -2.30 0.42
C ASP A 252 19.14 -2.35 -0.54
N ARG A 253 18.35 -3.43 -0.48
CA ARG A 253 17.06 -3.55 -1.18
C ARG A 253 16.11 -2.42 -0.80
N ALA A 254 15.91 -2.19 0.51
CA ALA A 254 15.03 -1.13 1.02
C ALA A 254 15.54 0.26 0.60
N SER A 255 16.86 0.49 0.65
CA SER A 255 17.47 1.77 0.24
C SER A 255 17.28 2.02 -1.27
N PHE A 256 17.41 0.98 -2.09
CA PHE A 256 17.11 1.05 -3.52
C PHE A 256 15.63 1.38 -3.78
N LEU A 257 14.70 0.72 -3.08
CA LEU A 257 13.28 1.03 -3.21
C LEU A 257 12.93 2.45 -2.73
N LYS A 258 13.53 2.92 -1.63
CA LYS A 258 13.43 4.33 -1.21
C LYS A 258 13.92 5.26 -2.32
N GLY A 259 15.05 4.94 -2.96
CA GLY A 259 15.57 5.72 -4.09
C GLY A 259 14.58 5.80 -5.25
N CYS A 260 13.96 4.67 -5.60
CA CYS A 260 12.91 4.62 -6.62
C CYS A 260 11.70 5.49 -6.27
N LEU A 261 11.26 5.47 -5.01
CA LEU A 261 10.14 6.30 -4.52
C LEU A 261 10.50 7.80 -4.53
N THR A 262 11.72 8.16 -4.11
CA THR A 262 12.22 9.54 -4.22
C THR A 262 12.25 10.01 -5.67
N ARG A 263 12.68 9.16 -6.62
CA ARG A 263 12.68 9.47 -8.06
C ARG A 263 11.28 9.72 -8.63
N LEU A 264 10.25 9.09 -8.04
CA LEU A 264 8.84 9.32 -8.33
C LEU A 264 8.28 10.59 -7.64
N GLY A 265 9.08 11.29 -6.84
CA GLY A 265 8.72 12.55 -6.17
C GLY A 265 8.05 12.36 -4.80
N LEU A 266 8.20 11.20 -4.18
CA LEU A 266 7.63 10.92 -2.85
C LEU A 266 8.64 11.26 -1.75
N GLU A 267 8.14 11.72 -0.61
CA GLU A 267 8.91 11.95 0.59
C GLU A 267 9.03 10.65 1.42
N VAL A 268 10.18 9.98 1.33
CA VAL A 268 10.44 8.72 2.04
C VAL A 268 10.82 8.93 3.50
N SER A 269 10.51 7.95 4.34
CA SER A 269 10.79 7.97 5.77
C SER A 269 12.30 7.91 6.04
N PRO A 270 12.85 8.83 6.86
CA PRO A 270 14.30 8.89 7.14
C PRO A 270 14.78 7.70 7.98
N HIS A 271 13.89 7.09 8.76
CA HIS A 271 14.16 5.88 9.51
C HIS A 271 13.33 4.74 8.93
N ASP A 272 13.88 3.53 8.91
CA ASP A 272 13.07 2.31 8.86
C ASP A 272 12.35 2.19 10.20
N THR A 273 11.40 3.07 10.43
CA THR A 273 10.43 2.87 11.50
C THR A 273 9.78 1.53 11.21
N GLY A 274 9.73 0.64 12.21
CA GLY A 274 8.87 -0.54 12.12
C GLY A 274 7.46 -0.13 11.67
N ILE A 275 6.65 -1.08 11.19
CA ILE A 275 5.27 -0.78 10.81
C ILE A 275 4.66 0.11 11.90
N PRO A 276 4.17 1.32 11.59
CA PRO A 276 3.63 2.20 12.61
C PRO A 276 2.56 1.41 13.37
N SER A 277 2.65 1.39 14.70
CA SER A 277 1.59 0.83 15.52
C SER A 277 0.29 1.56 15.16
N LEU A 278 -0.82 0.83 15.08
CA LEU A 278 -2.11 1.46 14.80
C LEU A 278 -2.33 2.59 15.80
N SER A 279 -2.64 3.77 15.28
CA SER A 279 -2.94 4.91 16.14
C SER A 279 -4.19 4.60 16.97
N ARG A 280 -4.25 5.12 18.20
CA ARG A 280 -5.48 5.11 18.98
C ARG A 280 -6.59 5.82 18.20
N LEU A 281 -7.79 5.25 18.24
CA LEU A 281 -9.00 5.83 17.67
C LEU A 281 -9.61 6.79 18.70
N HIS A 282 -9.42 8.08 18.50
CA HIS A 282 -9.97 9.13 19.34
C HIS A 282 -11.44 9.36 19.00
N LEU A 283 -12.34 8.97 19.91
CA LEU A 283 -13.77 9.20 19.80
C LEU A 283 -14.15 10.50 20.51
N SER A 284 -14.80 11.40 19.79
CA SER A 284 -15.19 12.73 20.28
C SER A 284 -16.57 13.12 19.78
N SER A 285 -17.22 14.05 20.47
CA SER A 285 -18.56 14.53 20.11
C SER A 285 -18.64 16.06 20.08
N ILE A 286 -19.63 16.57 19.35
CA ILE A 286 -20.00 17.98 19.31
C ILE A 286 -20.62 18.47 20.64
N SER A 287 -21.18 17.54 21.42
CA SER A 287 -21.75 17.73 22.75
C SER A 287 -20.81 17.18 23.82
N ASP A 288 -20.72 17.85 24.96
CA ASP A 288 -19.84 17.44 26.07
C ASP A 288 -20.29 16.12 26.71
N THR A 289 -21.57 15.76 26.63
CA THR A 289 -22.12 14.48 27.11
C THR A 289 -22.20 13.40 26.03
N GLY A 290 -21.98 13.76 24.77
CA GLY A 290 -22.33 12.90 23.64
C GLY A 290 -21.54 11.60 23.62
N VAL A 291 -20.27 11.61 24.01
CA VAL A 291 -19.45 10.39 24.06
C VAL A 291 -19.97 9.42 25.13
N SER A 292 -20.32 9.91 26.33
CA SER A 292 -20.89 9.07 27.39
C SER A 292 -22.26 8.50 27.01
N GLU A 293 -23.10 9.30 26.34
CA GLU A 293 -24.38 8.84 25.77
C GLU A 293 -24.14 7.72 24.75
N LEU A 294 -23.19 7.91 23.83
CA LEU A 294 -22.86 6.91 22.81
C LEU A 294 -22.31 5.60 23.41
N LEU A 295 -21.47 5.69 24.46
CA LEU A 295 -20.99 4.51 25.17
C LEU A 295 -22.11 3.78 25.91
N SER A 296 -23.07 4.53 26.46
CA SER A 296 -24.28 3.94 27.06
C SER A 296 -25.13 3.21 26.01
N ASP A 297 -25.27 3.78 24.81
CA ASP A 297 -25.98 3.13 23.70
C ASP A 297 -25.25 1.88 23.19
N TRP A 298 -23.93 1.80 23.40
CA TRP A 298 -23.11 0.64 23.05
C TRP A 298 -23.06 -0.43 24.15
N SER A 299 -23.78 -0.26 25.28
CA SER A 299 -23.71 -1.21 26.41
C SER A 299 -23.95 -2.67 26.01
N ASP A 300 -24.81 -2.90 25.01
CA ASP A 300 -25.20 -4.24 24.56
C ASP A 300 -24.13 -4.92 23.68
N ILE A 301 -23.17 -4.15 23.15
CA ILE A 301 -22.07 -4.65 22.32
C ILE A 301 -20.70 -4.55 23.02
N ILE A 302 -20.67 -4.00 24.23
CA ILE A 302 -19.46 -3.87 25.05
C ILE A 302 -19.41 -5.05 26.03
N ASP A 303 -18.43 -5.93 25.81
CA ASP A 303 -18.08 -7.02 26.71
C ASP A 303 -17.15 -6.51 27.81
N LYS A 304 -17.53 -6.72 29.08
CA LYS A 304 -16.70 -6.36 30.24
C LYS A 304 -15.99 -7.60 30.80
N GLU A 305 -14.67 -7.65 30.67
CA GLU A 305 -13.83 -8.76 31.11
C GLU A 305 -12.70 -8.24 32.00
N ASN A 306 -12.59 -8.72 33.24
CA ASN A 306 -11.53 -8.33 34.18
C ASN A 306 -11.35 -6.82 34.42
N GLY A 307 -12.42 -6.03 34.28
CA GLY A 307 -12.38 -4.58 34.42
C GLY A 307 -12.04 -3.81 33.14
N GLU A 308 -11.81 -4.53 32.04
CA GLU A 308 -11.55 -3.98 30.71
C GLU A 308 -12.81 -4.07 29.82
N GLU A 309 -12.96 -3.13 28.90
CA GLU A 309 -14.12 -3.01 28.01
C GLU A 309 -13.74 -3.32 26.55
N TRP A 310 -14.47 -4.22 25.91
CA TRP A 310 -14.14 -4.76 24.59
C TRP A 310 -15.35 -4.71 23.66
N ILE A 311 -15.11 -4.48 22.35
CA ILE A 311 -16.12 -4.69 21.30
C ILE A 311 -15.56 -5.71 20.33
N ARG A 312 -16.27 -6.82 20.12
CA ARG A 312 -15.86 -7.91 19.22
C ARG A 312 -16.78 -7.95 18.00
N ALA A 313 -16.31 -7.40 16.88
CA ALA A 313 -16.98 -7.46 15.59
C ALA A 313 -16.55 -8.72 14.80
N GLU A 314 -17.20 -8.97 13.66
CA GLU A 314 -16.88 -10.14 12.81
C GLU A 314 -15.45 -10.14 12.29
N THR A 315 -14.90 -8.97 12.00
CA THR A 315 -13.57 -8.79 11.41
C THR A 315 -12.58 -8.09 12.32
N ASP A 316 -13.03 -7.45 13.40
CA ASP A 316 -12.18 -6.54 14.18
C ASP A 316 -12.52 -6.62 15.67
N THR A 317 -11.48 -6.62 16.51
CA THR A 317 -11.62 -6.49 17.96
C THR A 317 -11.15 -5.11 18.39
N PHE A 318 -11.98 -4.42 19.16
CA PHE A 318 -11.68 -3.12 19.75
C PHE A 318 -11.56 -3.21 21.26
N HIS A 319 -10.58 -2.52 21.81
CA HIS A 319 -10.37 -2.32 23.24
C HIS A 319 -10.68 -0.86 23.57
N ILE A 320 -11.64 -0.63 24.47
CA ILE A 320 -12.00 0.71 24.93
C ILE A 320 -11.10 1.03 26.13
N GLN A 321 -10.25 2.03 25.99
CA GLN A 321 -9.33 2.47 27.04
C GLN A 321 -9.87 3.73 27.70
N ASN A 322 -9.98 3.76 29.03
CA ASN A 322 -10.33 4.94 29.82
C ASN A 322 -9.09 5.57 30.48
N GLU A 323 -9.21 6.79 30.99
CA GLU A 323 -8.10 7.51 31.67
C GLU A 323 -7.42 6.65 32.75
N ASP A 324 -8.18 5.84 33.50
CA ASP A 324 -7.66 4.98 34.56
C ASP A 324 -6.87 3.77 34.04
N THR A 325 -7.21 3.24 32.86
CA THR A 325 -6.51 2.10 32.22
C THR A 325 -5.25 2.51 31.46
N ILE A 326 -5.11 3.79 31.07
CA ILE A 326 -3.99 4.28 30.26
C ILE A 326 -2.69 4.43 31.06
N TRP A 327 -2.80 4.65 32.37
CA TRP A 327 -1.66 4.88 33.26
C TRP A 327 -1.19 3.62 33.99
N SER A 328 -1.74 2.45 33.68
CA SER A 328 -1.18 1.21 34.22
C SER A 328 0.21 0.97 33.60
N LEU A 329 1.23 0.83 34.46
CA LEU A 329 2.62 0.59 34.06
C LEU A 329 2.79 -0.71 33.25
N GLU A 330 1.83 -1.63 33.37
CA GLU A 330 1.78 -2.92 32.70
C GLU A 330 1.44 -2.79 31.20
N ASP A 331 0.52 -1.88 30.82
CA ASP A 331 0.13 -1.65 29.41
C ASP A 331 1.26 -0.98 28.59
N LEU A 332 2.06 -0.13 29.25
CA LEU A 332 3.24 0.50 28.66
C LEU A 332 4.36 -0.55 28.41
N GLN A 333 4.49 -1.52 29.32
CA GLN A 333 5.47 -2.60 29.23
C GLN A 333 5.03 -3.67 28.20
N GLN A 334 3.72 -3.90 28.06
CA GLN A 334 3.14 -4.81 27.08
C GLN A 334 3.20 -4.25 25.65
N SER A 335 2.94 -2.95 25.46
CA SER A 335 3.10 -2.29 24.15
C SER A 335 4.55 -2.22 23.66
N LEU A 336 5.52 -2.13 24.58
CA LEU A 336 6.96 -2.25 24.26
C LEU A 336 7.38 -3.69 23.91
N THR A 337 6.70 -4.71 24.45
CA THR A 337 7.00 -6.13 24.19
C THR A 337 6.23 -6.72 22.99
N GLU A 338 5.04 -6.20 22.66
CA GLU A 338 4.31 -6.54 21.42
C GLU A 338 5.02 -6.02 20.15
N THR A 339 5.87 -5.00 20.31
CA THR A 339 6.75 -4.53 19.22
C THR A 339 7.93 -5.48 18.96
N THR A 340 8.23 -6.38 19.91
CA THR A 340 9.36 -7.34 19.84
C THR A 340 8.95 -8.80 19.70
N ASN A 341 7.72 -9.17 20.04
CA ASN A 341 7.20 -10.53 19.87
C ASN A 341 6.31 -10.65 18.62
N GLY A 342 6.73 -11.51 17.67
CA GLY A 342 6.00 -11.87 16.46
C GLY A 342 4.73 -12.70 16.69
N SER A 343 3.89 -12.35 17.67
CA SER A 343 2.67 -13.09 18.04
C SER A 343 1.44 -12.75 17.19
N ASN A 344 1.48 -11.69 16.38
CA ASN A 344 0.37 -11.32 15.47
C ASN A 344 0.49 -11.95 14.07
N ILE A 345 1.43 -12.88 13.91
CA ILE A 345 1.69 -13.59 12.66
C ILE A 345 0.71 -14.77 12.58
N SER A 346 -0.19 -14.77 11.58
CA SER A 346 -1.02 -15.94 11.26
C SER A 346 -0.15 -17.12 10.87
N GLU A 347 -0.68 -18.35 10.89
CA GLU A 347 0.05 -19.56 10.44
C GLU A 347 0.64 -19.44 9.02
N ASN A 348 0.20 -18.45 8.23
CA ASN A 348 0.67 -18.13 6.88
C ASN A 348 1.60 -16.90 6.79
N GLY A 349 2.20 -16.44 7.90
CA GLY A 349 3.17 -15.33 7.85
C GLY A 349 2.54 -13.94 7.63
N SER A 350 1.22 -13.79 7.78
CA SER A 350 0.56 -12.47 7.70
C SER A 350 0.52 -11.83 9.08
N ILE A 351 0.79 -10.53 9.19
CA ILE A 351 0.17 -9.79 10.30
C ILE A 351 -1.32 -9.78 10.00
N ASP A 352 -2.09 -10.51 10.79
CA ASP A 352 -3.52 -10.54 10.62
C ASP A 352 -4.11 -9.27 11.23
N TYR A 353 -4.40 -8.29 10.39
CA TYR A 353 -4.96 -7.01 10.84
C TYR A 353 -6.32 -7.14 11.52
N SER A 354 -7.04 -8.27 11.32
CA SER A 354 -8.25 -8.62 12.08
C SER A 354 -7.93 -9.02 13.54
N LYS A 355 -6.75 -9.61 13.76
CA LYS A 355 -6.24 -9.99 15.08
C LYS A 355 -5.56 -8.83 15.82
N ILE A 356 -5.20 -7.75 15.13
CA ILE A 356 -4.69 -6.55 15.81
C ILE A 356 -5.85 -5.87 16.53
N ILE A 357 -5.73 -5.83 17.86
CA ILE A 357 -6.64 -5.11 18.75
C ILE A 357 -6.52 -3.60 18.46
N LYS A 358 -7.65 -2.98 18.11
CA LYS A 358 -7.75 -1.54 17.85
C LYS A 358 -8.14 -0.84 19.14
N LYS A 359 -7.43 0.22 19.52
CA LYS A 359 -7.66 0.92 20.78
C LYS A 359 -8.56 2.13 20.56
N ILE A 360 -9.76 2.14 21.14
CA ILE A 360 -10.66 3.30 21.15
C ILE A 360 -10.39 4.09 22.43
N TYR A 361 -10.17 5.39 22.28
CA TYR A 361 -10.06 6.32 23.40
C TYR A 361 -11.26 7.29 23.39
N PRO A 362 -12.29 7.07 24.21
CA PRO A 362 -13.44 7.94 24.33
C PRO A 362 -13.09 9.18 25.16
N HIS A 363 -13.28 10.36 24.56
CA HIS A 363 -13.11 11.62 25.28
C HIS A 363 -14.43 12.05 25.91
N GLU A 364 -14.76 11.48 27.07
CA GLU A 364 -16.01 11.77 27.81
C GLU A 364 -16.00 13.15 28.50
N LYS A 365 -14.81 13.68 28.80
CA LYS A 365 -14.64 14.96 29.54
C LYS A 365 -14.36 16.15 28.62
N GLY A 366 -14.59 16.01 27.30
CA GLY A 366 -14.41 17.09 26.33
C GLY A 366 -13.72 16.66 25.05
N LEU A 367 -13.10 17.61 24.35
CA LEU A 367 -12.41 17.33 23.08
C LEU A 367 -10.96 16.85 23.30
N PRO A 368 -10.42 16.04 22.36
CA PRO A 368 -9.02 15.65 22.39
C PRO A 368 -8.09 16.86 22.46
N HIS A 369 -7.10 16.81 23.35
CA HIS A 369 -6.05 17.82 23.38
C HIS A 369 -5.25 17.77 22.05
N PRO A 370 -4.88 18.91 21.44
CA PRO A 370 -4.19 18.94 20.14
C PRO A 370 -2.87 18.14 20.08
N LYS A 371 -2.22 17.91 21.24
CA LYS A 371 -1.03 17.04 21.33
C LYS A 371 -1.33 15.55 21.06
N LEU A 372 -2.56 15.11 21.30
CA LEU A 372 -3.00 13.73 21.02
C LEU A 372 -3.40 13.55 19.56
N THR A 373 -3.80 14.64 18.90
CA THR A 373 -4.30 14.66 17.51
C THR A 373 -3.61 15.77 16.70
N PRO A 374 -2.27 15.73 16.54
CA PRO A 374 -1.52 16.85 15.98
C PRO A 374 -1.89 17.17 14.53
N HIS A 375 -2.39 16.19 13.77
CA HIS A 375 -2.78 16.35 12.37
C HIS A 375 -4.28 16.64 12.17
N PHE A 376 -5.09 16.71 13.22
CA PHE A 376 -6.52 17.01 13.12
C PHE A 376 -7.04 17.84 14.29
N ASN A 377 -7.62 19.01 14.00
CA ASN A 377 -8.13 19.91 15.03
C ASN A 377 -9.64 19.71 15.27
N HIS A 378 -9.96 18.92 16.30
CA HIS A 378 -11.35 18.63 16.71
C HIS A 378 -12.13 19.90 17.10
N SER A 379 -11.49 20.86 17.78
CA SER A 379 -12.14 22.11 18.19
C SER A 379 -12.55 22.95 16.98
N LEU A 380 -11.68 23.05 15.97
CA LEU A 380 -11.98 23.75 14.72
C LEU A 380 -13.08 23.04 13.94
N PHE A 381 -13.05 21.71 13.85
CA PHE A 381 -14.08 20.93 13.17
C PHE A 381 -15.47 21.17 13.80
N PHE A 382 -15.63 20.94 15.11
CA PHE A 382 -16.93 21.06 15.77
C PHE A 382 -17.42 22.50 15.86
N SER A 383 -16.54 23.50 16.05
CA SER A 383 -16.94 24.91 16.01
C SER A 383 -17.41 25.34 14.62
N SER A 384 -16.75 24.86 13.57
CA SER A 384 -17.18 25.11 12.18
C SER A 384 -18.50 24.43 11.88
N LEU A 385 -18.71 23.20 12.34
CA LEU A 385 -19.97 22.47 12.19
C LEU A 385 -21.13 23.16 12.93
N LYS A 386 -20.90 23.63 14.16
CA LYS A 386 -21.88 24.44 14.92
C LYS A 386 -22.28 25.70 14.15
N ARG A 387 -21.30 26.42 13.57
CA ARG A 387 -21.56 27.60 12.74
C ARG A 387 -22.32 27.27 11.46
N TYR A 388 -21.95 26.20 10.77
CA TYR A 388 -22.63 25.77 9.54
C TYR A 388 -24.11 25.45 9.79
N ARG A 389 -24.43 24.76 10.88
CA ARG A 389 -25.81 24.40 11.25
C ARG A 389 -26.68 25.59 11.62
N GLN A 390 -26.10 26.73 12.00
CA GLN A 390 -26.85 27.97 12.16
C GLN A 390 -27.33 28.53 10.82
N ILE A 391 -26.60 28.24 9.74
CA ILE A 391 -26.90 28.68 8.37
C ILE A 391 -27.82 27.67 7.69
N GLU A 392 -27.60 26.38 7.92
CA GLU A 392 -28.38 25.28 7.34
C GLU A 392 -28.99 24.40 8.45
N PRO A 393 -30.16 24.77 8.99
CA PRO A 393 -30.79 24.08 10.14
C PRO A 393 -31.30 22.66 9.82
N THR A 394 -31.34 22.30 8.53
CA THR A 394 -31.72 20.96 8.07
C THR A 394 -30.56 19.96 8.16
N ALA A 395 -29.32 20.42 8.27
CA ALA A 395 -28.14 19.59 8.45
C ALA A 395 -28.07 19.03 9.89
N ARG A 396 -28.90 18.03 10.18
CA ARG A 396 -29.01 17.39 11.48
C ARG A 396 -28.15 16.13 11.55
N GLU A 397 -27.67 15.82 12.76
CA GLU A 397 -27.05 14.54 13.16
C GLU A 397 -25.67 14.21 12.55
N TRP A 398 -25.44 14.43 11.26
CA TRP A 398 -24.17 14.12 10.61
C TRP A 398 -23.02 14.95 11.18
N GLY A 399 -21.94 14.27 11.60
CA GLY A 399 -20.78 14.89 12.24
C GLY A 399 -20.96 15.21 13.72
N ASN A 400 -22.05 14.74 14.37
CA ASN A 400 -22.18 14.83 15.84
C ASN A 400 -21.08 14.07 16.57
N TYR A 401 -20.63 12.98 15.99
CA TYR A 401 -19.56 12.13 16.51
C TYR A 401 -18.45 12.05 15.48
N LEU A 402 -17.23 11.97 15.97
CA LEU A 402 -16.04 11.78 15.15
C LEU A 402 -15.12 10.78 15.84
N MET A 403 -14.80 9.71 15.12
CA MET A 403 -13.75 8.77 15.48
C MET A 403 -12.55 9.02 14.56
N TYR A 404 -11.42 9.42 15.14
CA TYR A 404 -10.22 9.83 14.41
C TYR A 404 -9.02 8.94 14.76
N GLY A 405 -8.29 8.47 13.75
CA GLY A 405 -6.99 7.81 13.91
C GLY A 405 -6.04 8.22 12.78
N GLU A 406 -4.76 8.41 13.08
CA GLU A 406 -3.72 8.78 12.12
C GLU A 406 -3.33 7.62 11.20
N VAL A 407 -3.20 6.43 11.78
CA VAL A 407 -2.84 5.19 11.08
C VAL A 407 -3.89 4.15 11.40
N VAL A 408 -4.77 3.90 10.44
CA VAL A 408 -5.85 2.91 10.53
C VAL A 408 -5.72 1.88 9.40
N THR A 409 -6.29 0.70 9.60
CA THR A 409 -6.19 -0.42 8.62
C THR A 409 -7.07 -0.18 7.39
N SER A 410 -8.38 -0.11 7.58
CA SER A 410 -9.41 0.12 6.57
C SER A 410 -10.62 0.77 7.24
N THR A 411 -11.01 1.96 6.79
CA THR A 411 -12.20 2.65 7.31
C THR A 411 -13.49 1.94 6.93
N ASN A 412 -13.53 1.26 5.77
CA ASN A 412 -14.72 0.55 5.32
C ASN A 412 -15.03 -0.68 6.19
N THR A 413 -14.03 -1.51 6.54
CA THR A 413 -14.28 -2.68 7.40
C THR A 413 -14.61 -2.26 8.84
N MET A 414 -14.01 -1.16 9.32
CA MET A 414 -14.35 -0.57 10.62
C MET A 414 -15.79 -0.03 10.67
N LEU A 415 -16.40 0.31 9.53
CA LEU A 415 -17.73 0.92 9.45
C LEU A 415 -18.82 -0.03 8.92
N GLU A 416 -18.46 -1.11 8.22
CA GLU A 416 -19.39 -1.96 7.45
C GLU A 416 -20.43 -2.69 8.27
N LYS A 417 -20.23 -2.88 9.58
CA LYS A 417 -21.26 -3.49 10.46
C LYS A 417 -21.99 -2.51 11.37
N TYR A 418 -21.60 -1.23 11.35
CA TYR A 418 -22.26 -0.24 12.18
C TYR A 418 -23.27 0.62 11.41
N TYR A 419 -23.65 0.26 10.20
CA TYR A 419 -24.72 0.97 9.49
C TYR A 419 -26.08 0.97 10.23
N ASN A 420 -26.27 0.10 11.23
CA ASN A 420 -27.50 -0.01 12.02
C ASN A 420 -27.49 0.72 13.39
N PRO A 421 -26.45 0.63 14.26
CA PRO A 421 -26.45 1.39 15.52
C PRO A 421 -26.21 2.90 15.35
N TRP A 422 -25.81 3.37 14.16
CA TRP A 422 -25.60 4.81 13.90
C TRP A 422 -26.82 5.49 13.24
N ARG A 423 -27.95 4.79 13.11
CA ARG A 423 -29.26 5.37 12.77
C ARG A 423 -30.26 5.10 13.90
N PRO A 424 -30.65 6.09 14.70
CA PRO A 424 -32.00 6.10 15.23
C PRO A 424 -32.91 6.53 14.06
N ASN A 425 -33.60 5.55 13.45
CA ASN A 425 -34.73 5.74 12.52
C ASN A 425 -34.60 6.87 11.47
N SER A 426 -34.11 6.57 10.27
CA SER A 426 -34.68 7.18 9.06
C SER A 426 -34.31 6.40 7.80
N THR A 427 -35.18 6.54 6.81
CA THR A 427 -35.33 5.77 5.58
C THR A 427 -34.16 5.95 4.60
N SER A 428 -34.01 4.98 3.72
CA SER A 428 -33.05 4.89 2.62
C SER A 428 -33.23 5.97 1.55
N ILE A 429 -32.12 6.60 1.14
CA ILE A 429 -31.73 6.84 -0.26
C ILE A 429 -30.24 6.54 -0.36
#